data_AF-A0A1T5E0S9-F1
#
_entry.id   AF-A0A1T5E0S9-F1
#
_cell.length_a   1.000
_cell.length_b   1.000
_cell.length_c   1.000
_cell.angle_alpha   90.00
_cell.angle_beta   90.00
_cell.angle_gamma   90.00
#
_symmetry.space_group_name_H-M   'P 1'
#
loop_
_entity.id
_entity.type
_entity.pdbx_description
1 polymer ?
#
loop_
_entity_poly.entity_id
_entity_poly.type
_entity_poly.pdbx_seq_one_letter_code
_entity_poly.pdbx_strand_id
1 'polypeptide(L)'
;MKKNIRTVLFGELVLFIVVFLISTLGTSFGFSAVAWFLDVPSLILVLLILIPGLIIMGEWKDFLNSFSVGIKDYRLLELKNIIEAVGAAQKLTVFGALFAIITSAIILMGHLSEPETFGPNLAVCFLSGFYAVIIEFFLLPLKLNAERKMNEEMDMEDE
;
A
#
# COMPACT_ATOMS: atom_id res chain seq x y z
N MET A 1 -23.94 -7.66 -10.04
CA MET A 1 -22.74 -7.74 -10.92
C MET A 1 -21.52 -7.94 -10.03
N LYS A 2 -20.89 -9.12 -10.05
CA LYS A 2 -19.57 -9.33 -9.42
C LYS A 2 -18.58 -8.41 -10.16
N LYS A 3 -18.14 -7.33 -9.51
CA LYS A 3 -17.19 -6.39 -10.13
C LYS A 3 -15.83 -7.06 -10.17
N ASN A 4 -15.22 -7.10 -11.34
CA ASN A 4 -13.85 -7.58 -11.50
C ASN A 4 -12.90 -6.77 -10.60
N ILE A 5 -12.04 -7.44 -9.84
CA ILE A 5 -11.08 -6.79 -8.93
C ILE A 5 -10.25 -5.71 -9.64
N ARG A 6 -9.88 -5.92 -10.90
CA ARG A 6 -9.13 -4.95 -11.70
C ARG A 6 -9.91 -3.65 -11.92
N THR A 7 -11.23 -3.74 -12.08
CA THR A 7 -12.09 -2.56 -12.23
C THR A 7 -12.21 -1.80 -10.91
N VAL A 8 -12.21 -2.50 -9.77
CA VAL A 8 -12.20 -1.87 -8.44
C VAL A 8 -10.89 -1.12 -8.23
N LEU A 9 -9.75 -1.79 -8.44
CA LEU A 9 -8.42 -1.17 -8.31
C LEU A 9 -8.25 0.04 -9.26
N PHE A 10 -8.75 -0.07 -10.49
CA PHE A 10 -8.74 1.07 -11.42
C PHE A 10 -9.60 2.23 -10.90
N GLY A 11 -10.79 1.94 -10.37
CA GLY A 11 -11.65 2.96 -9.76
C GLY A 11 -10.99 3.66 -8.57
N GLU A 12 -10.29 2.91 -7.71
CA GLU A 12 -9.52 3.46 -6.59
C GLU A 12 -8.35 4.31 -7.07
N LEU A 13 -7.61 3.87 -8.09
CA LEU A 13 -6.54 4.66 -8.69
C LEU A 13 -7.08 6.00 -9.21
N VAL A 14 -8.20 5.99 -9.94
CA VAL A 14 -8.83 7.22 -10.43
C VAL A 14 -9.29 8.10 -9.26
N LEU A 15 -9.93 7.54 -8.25
CA LEU A 15 -10.36 8.28 -7.05
C LEU A 15 -9.17 8.95 -6.37
N PHE A 16 -8.08 8.21 -6.17
CA PHE A 16 -6.89 8.73 -5.52
C PHE A 16 -6.23 9.84 -6.35
N ILE A 17 -6.11 9.66 -7.67
CA ILE A 17 -5.59 10.69 -8.57
C ILE A 17 -6.45 11.95 -8.50
N VAL A 18 -7.78 11.84 -8.52
CA VAL A 18 -8.67 13.00 -8.44
C VAL A 18 -8.51 13.73 -7.11
N VAL A 19 -8.53 13.02 -5.98
CA VAL A 19 -8.31 13.60 -4.64
C VAL A 19 -6.95 14.28 -4.55
N PHE A 20 -5.90 13.63 -5.06
CA PHE A 20 -4.54 14.16 -5.09
C PHE A 20 -4.43 15.43 -5.94
N LEU A 21 -5.01 15.44 -7.15
CA LEU A 21 -4.98 16.61 -8.04
C LEU A 21 -5.77 17.79 -7.44
N ILE A 22 -6.94 17.56 -6.84
CA ILE A 22 -7.69 18.61 -6.13
C ILE A 22 -6.85 19.19 -4.99
N SER A 23 -6.17 18.33 -4.24
CA SER A 23 -5.35 18.74 -3.08
C SER A 23 -4.09 19.53 -3.46
N THR A 24 -3.55 19.29 -4.66
CA THR A 24 -2.29 19.90 -5.11
C THR A 24 -2.51 21.10 -6.04
N LEU A 25 -3.42 20.99 -7.01
CA LEU A 25 -3.69 22.04 -8.00
C LEU A 25 -4.54 23.19 -7.45
N GLY A 26 -5.21 23.00 -6.31
CA GLY A 26 -5.88 24.08 -5.59
C GLY A 26 -4.92 25.06 -4.89
N THR A 27 -3.62 24.78 -4.90
CA THR A 27 -2.60 25.63 -4.27
C THR A 27 -2.02 26.66 -5.24
N SER A 28 -1.41 27.73 -4.72
CA SER A 28 -0.73 28.76 -5.52
C SER A 28 0.46 28.25 -6.33
N PHE A 29 0.92 27.01 -6.08
CA PHE A 29 2.07 26.38 -6.73
C PHE A 29 1.68 25.58 -7.98
N GLY A 30 0.38 25.34 -8.22
CA GLY A 30 -0.11 24.60 -9.40
C GLY A 30 0.56 23.23 -9.58
N PHE A 31 0.89 22.86 -10.82
CA PHE A 31 1.49 21.55 -11.14
C PHE A 31 2.88 21.33 -10.54
N SER A 32 3.62 22.39 -10.19
CA SER A 32 4.96 22.25 -9.59
C SER A 32 4.92 21.57 -8.21
N ALA A 33 3.80 21.69 -7.48
CA ALA A 33 3.60 21.03 -6.20
C ALA A 33 3.61 19.50 -6.30
N VAL A 34 3.24 18.93 -7.45
CA VAL A 34 3.19 17.47 -7.65
C VAL A 34 4.59 16.85 -7.49
N ALA A 35 5.64 17.55 -7.93
CA ALA A 35 7.01 17.06 -7.85
C ALA A 35 7.49 16.85 -6.40
N TRP A 36 6.92 17.57 -5.43
CA TRP A 36 7.28 17.44 -4.01
C TRP A 36 6.78 16.15 -3.37
N PHE A 37 5.85 15.43 -4.02
CA PHE A 37 5.35 14.14 -3.57
C PHE A 37 6.12 12.96 -4.20
N LEU A 38 7.16 13.23 -4.99
CA LEU A 38 7.97 12.21 -5.66
C LEU A 38 9.35 12.12 -4.99
N ASP A 39 9.41 11.35 -3.90
CA ASP A 39 10.65 10.99 -3.21
C ASP A 39 10.91 9.49 -3.33
N VAL A 40 11.75 9.13 -4.30
CA VAL A 40 12.11 7.74 -4.59
C VAL A 40 12.75 7.04 -3.38
N PRO A 41 13.66 7.67 -2.60
CA PRO A 41 14.21 7.07 -1.38
C PRO A 41 13.14 6.61 -0.37
N SER A 42 12.17 7.44 -0.02
CA SER A 42 11.10 7.07 0.92
C SER A 42 10.26 5.90 0.41
N LEU A 43 9.94 5.88 -0.89
CA LEU A 43 9.19 4.77 -1.47
C LEU A 43 10.00 3.46 -1.42
N ILE A 44 11.29 3.53 -1.74
CA ILE A 44 12.20 2.36 -1.68
C ILE A 44 12.24 1.78 -0.27
N LEU A 45 12.29 2.61 0.77
CA LEU A 45 12.33 2.13 2.17
C LEU A 45 11.09 1.31 2.53
N VAL A 46 9.90 1.74 2.10
CA VAL A 46 8.66 0.98 2.31
C VAL A 46 8.70 -0.34 1.53
N LEU A 47 9.10 -0.29 0.27
CA LEU A 47 9.15 -1.48 -0.60
C LEU A 47 10.22 -2.50 -0.18
N LEU A 48 11.33 -2.05 0.42
CA LEU A 48 12.41 -2.91 0.93
C LEU A 48 11.99 -3.75 2.13
N ILE A 49 10.97 -3.34 2.87
CA ILE A 49 10.39 -4.16 3.95
C ILE A 49 9.24 -5.01 3.40
N LEU A 50 8.40 -4.43 2.54
CA LEU A 50 7.25 -5.13 1.95
C LEU A 50 7.65 -6.35 1.09
N ILE A 51 8.45 -6.13 0.04
CA ILE A 51 8.69 -7.17 -0.97
C ILE A 51 9.56 -8.30 -0.40
N PRO A 52 10.74 -8.04 0.19
CA PRO A 52 11.53 -9.10 0.81
C PRO A 52 10.81 -9.77 1.98
N GLY A 53 10.04 -9.02 2.79
CA GLY A 53 9.27 -9.59 3.88
C GLY A 53 8.29 -10.66 3.39
N LEU A 54 7.52 -10.38 2.33
CA LEU A 54 6.62 -11.35 1.71
C LEU A 54 7.36 -12.56 1.14
N ILE A 55 8.53 -12.37 0.54
CA ILE A 55 9.35 -13.47 0.00
C ILE A 55 9.84 -14.37 1.15
N ILE A 56 10.36 -13.78 2.23
CA ILE A 56 10.87 -14.51 3.40
C ILE A 56 9.77 -15.34 4.07
N MET A 57 8.56 -14.82 4.14
CA MET A 57 7.40 -15.53 4.70
C MET A 57 6.81 -16.60 3.76
N GLY A 58 7.25 -16.64 2.49
CA GLY A 58 6.68 -17.55 1.47
C GLY A 58 5.35 -17.07 0.87
N GLU A 59 4.87 -15.90 1.27
CA GLU A 59 3.55 -15.35 0.93
C GLU A 59 3.51 -14.64 -0.43
N TRP A 60 4.67 -14.41 -1.06
CA TRP A 60 4.76 -13.62 -2.30
C TRP A 60 3.84 -14.12 -3.42
N LYS A 61 3.75 -15.44 -3.61
CA LYS A 61 2.92 -16.03 -4.66
C LYS A 61 1.44 -15.80 -4.39
N ASP A 62 1.00 -16.00 -3.14
CA ASP A 62 -0.40 -15.84 -2.76
C ASP A 62 -0.82 -14.37 -2.72
N PHE A 63 0.12 -13.48 -2.36
CA PHE A 63 -0.05 -12.05 -2.54
C PHE A 63 -0.32 -11.68 -4.00
N LEU A 64 0.48 -12.19 -4.95
CA LEU A 64 0.25 -11.94 -6.39
C LEU A 64 -1.06 -12.55 -6.91
N ASN A 65 -1.48 -13.69 -6.35
CA ASN A 65 -2.76 -14.32 -6.70
C ASN A 65 -3.98 -13.46 -6.32
N SER A 66 -3.86 -12.59 -5.30
CA SER A 66 -4.93 -11.68 -4.88
C SER A 66 -5.46 -10.80 -6.03
N PHE A 67 -4.60 -10.40 -6.97
CA PHE A 67 -4.93 -9.58 -8.13
C PHE A 67 -5.73 -10.32 -9.22
N SER A 68 -5.94 -11.63 -9.06
CA SER A 68 -6.75 -12.46 -9.96
C SER A 68 -7.96 -13.10 -9.30
N VAL A 69 -8.24 -12.84 -8.03
CA VAL A 69 -9.45 -13.35 -7.37
C VAL A 69 -10.70 -12.77 -8.04
N GLY A 70 -11.65 -13.64 -8.38
CA GLY A 70 -12.85 -13.29 -9.15
C GLY A 70 -12.64 -13.26 -10.68
N ILE A 71 -11.42 -13.54 -11.14
CA ILE A 71 -11.10 -13.85 -12.55
C ILE A 71 -10.73 -15.32 -12.69
N LYS A 72 -9.95 -15.84 -11.74
CA LYS A 72 -9.61 -17.26 -11.61
C LYS A 72 -10.37 -17.87 -10.44
N ASP A 73 -10.66 -19.15 -10.57
CA ASP A 73 -11.19 -19.96 -9.48
C ASP A 73 -10.04 -20.41 -8.57
N TYR A 74 -10.31 -20.39 -7.28
CA TYR A 74 -9.39 -20.76 -6.22
C TYR A 74 -10.15 -21.61 -5.20
N ARG A 75 -9.49 -22.61 -4.63
CA ARG A 75 -10.08 -23.43 -3.56
C ARG A 75 -10.15 -22.63 -2.25
N LEU A 76 -10.98 -23.07 -1.31
CA LEU A 76 -11.11 -22.42 0.01
C LEU A 76 -9.78 -22.19 0.73
N LEU A 77 -8.90 -23.20 0.77
CA LEU A 77 -7.59 -23.08 1.39
C LEU A 77 -6.70 -22.03 0.68
N GLU A 78 -6.79 -21.94 -0.65
CA GLU A 78 -6.03 -20.97 -1.43
C GLU A 78 -6.54 -19.56 -1.20
N LEU A 79 -7.86 -19.37 -1.10
CA LEU A 79 -8.48 -18.09 -0.75
C LEU A 79 -8.07 -17.63 0.65
N LYS A 80 -8.05 -18.54 1.63
CA LYS A 80 -7.55 -18.25 2.98
C LYS A 80 -6.09 -17.77 2.96
N ASN A 81 -5.21 -18.49 2.26
CA ASN A 81 -3.80 -18.10 2.15
C ASN A 81 -3.65 -16.75 1.46
N ILE A 82 -4.44 -16.46 0.41
CA ILE A 82 -4.44 -15.16 -0.27
C ILE A 82 -4.83 -14.03 0.71
N ILE A 83 -5.85 -14.23 1.55
CA ILE A 83 -6.29 -13.26 2.56
C ILE A 83 -5.16 -13.00 3.58
N GLU A 84 -4.51 -14.06 4.05
CA GLU A 84 -3.39 -13.98 4.98
C GLU A 84 -2.19 -13.25 4.35
N ALA A 85 -1.85 -13.56 3.10
CA ALA A 85 -0.77 -12.92 2.34
C ALA A 85 -1.01 -11.41 2.14
N VAL A 86 -2.23 -11.00 1.79
CA VAL A 86 -2.57 -9.58 1.69
C VAL A 86 -2.51 -8.92 3.07
N GLY A 87 -3.00 -9.58 4.13
CA GLY A 87 -2.89 -9.08 5.50
C GLY A 87 -1.43 -8.92 5.97
N ALA A 88 -0.54 -9.79 5.53
CA ALA A 88 0.90 -9.68 5.77
C ALA A 88 1.50 -8.50 5.01
N ALA A 89 1.13 -8.30 3.73
CA ALA A 89 1.53 -7.15 2.93
C ALA A 89 1.12 -5.82 3.59
N GLN A 90 -0.08 -5.77 4.18
CA GLN A 90 -0.54 -4.58 4.89
C GLN A 90 0.36 -4.25 6.09
N LYS A 91 0.58 -5.24 6.96
CA LYS A 91 1.45 -5.05 8.14
C LYS A 91 2.88 -4.66 7.76
N LEU A 92 3.46 -5.29 6.74
CA LEU A 92 4.81 -4.97 6.28
C LEU A 92 4.89 -3.55 5.69
N THR A 93 3.85 -3.09 4.99
CA THR A 93 3.77 -1.72 4.49
C THR A 93 3.81 -0.71 5.64
N VAL A 94 3.00 -0.95 6.68
CA VAL A 94 2.97 -0.10 7.89
C VAL A 94 4.31 -0.14 8.62
N PHE A 95 4.92 -1.31 8.81
CA PHE A 95 6.23 -1.44 9.42
C PHE A 95 7.32 -0.74 8.60
N GLY A 96 7.25 -0.83 7.28
CA GLY A 96 8.14 -0.13 6.35
C GLY A 96 8.12 1.38 6.56
N ALA A 97 6.92 1.97 6.59
CA ALA A 97 6.78 3.40 6.82
C ALA A 97 7.16 3.83 8.24
N LEU A 98 6.77 3.07 9.27
CA LEU A 98 7.15 3.37 10.65
C LEU A 98 8.67 3.33 10.83
N PHE A 99 9.34 2.35 10.24
CA PHE A 99 10.80 2.27 10.27
C PHE A 99 11.43 3.51 9.64
N ALA A 100 11.00 3.90 8.43
CA ALA A 100 11.51 5.09 7.75
C ALA A 100 11.26 6.38 8.55
N ILE A 101 10.07 6.54 9.13
CA ILE A 101 9.71 7.69 9.98
C ILE A 101 10.60 7.76 11.21
N ILE A 102 10.76 6.64 11.93
CA ILE A 102 11.57 6.60 13.16
C ILE A 102 13.04 6.89 12.84
N THR A 103 13.59 6.27 11.79
CA THR A 103 14.98 6.51 11.38
C THR A 103 15.21 7.98 11.01
N SER A 104 14.32 8.57 10.21
CA SER A 104 14.42 9.97 9.82
C SER A 104 14.28 10.93 11.02
N ALA A 105 13.37 10.62 11.95
CA ALA A 105 13.24 11.39 13.20
C ALA A 105 14.52 11.32 14.07
N ILE A 106 15.17 10.15 14.17
CA ILE A 106 16.44 9.99 14.88
C ILE A 106 17.54 10.82 14.21
N ILE A 107 17.66 10.78 12.89
CA ILE A 107 18.65 11.56 12.14
C ILE A 107 18.42 13.07 12.35
N LEU A 108 17.17 13.51 12.28
CA LEU A 108 16.78 14.89 12.52
C LEU A 108 17.17 15.35 13.94
N MET A 109 16.89 14.54 14.96
CA MET A 109 17.30 14.83 16.34
C MET A 109 18.82 14.89 16.53
N GLY A 110 19.58 14.14 15.73
CA GLY A 110 21.04 14.19 15.73
C GLY A 110 21.64 15.45 15.12
N HIS A 111 20.87 16.21 14.32
CA HIS A 111 21.32 17.39 13.57
C HIS A 111 20.49 18.65 13.91
N LEU A 112 20.00 18.78 15.15
CA LEU A 112 19.16 19.92 15.56
C LEU A 112 19.85 21.29 15.42
N SER A 113 21.18 21.33 15.41
CA SER A 113 21.97 22.53 15.18
C SER A 113 22.09 22.95 13.71
N GLU A 114 21.60 22.12 12.77
CA GLU A 114 21.70 22.30 11.32
C GLU A 114 20.30 22.35 10.69
N PRO A 115 19.61 23.52 10.73
CA PRO A 115 18.23 23.68 10.26
C PRO A 115 18.01 23.25 8.80
N GLU A 116 19.04 23.32 7.96
CA GLU A 116 19.03 22.87 6.57
C GLU A 116 18.69 21.38 6.41
N THR A 117 18.93 20.57 7.44
CA THR A 117 18.59 19.14 7.44
C THR A 117 17.12 18.87 7.73
N PHE A 118 16.35 19.87 8.19
CA PHE A 118 14.98 19.66 8.64
C PHE A 118 14.05 19.29 7.50
N GLY A 119 14.09 20.07 6.41
CA GLY A 119 13.23 19.85 5.25
C GLY A 119 13.35 18.43 4.68
N PRO A 120 14.55 17.97 4.30
CA PRO A 120 14.75 16.63 3.75
C PRO A 120 14.29 15.50 4.69
N ASN A 121 14.64 15.54 5.97
CA ASN A 121 14.24 14.50 6.92
C ASN A 121 12.73 14.50 7.19
N LEU A 122 12.11 15.67 7.32
CA LEU A 122 10.66 15.77 7.46
C LEU A 122 9.93 15.29 6.20
N ALA A 123 10.47 15.57 5.00
CA ALA A 123 9.93 15.05 3.75
C ALA A 123 9.92 13.51 3.77
N VAL A 124 11.01 12.87 4.19
CA VAL A 124 11.06 11.40 4.32
C VAL A 124 10.01 10.88 5.30
N CYS A 125 9.83 11.53 6.46
CA CYS A 125 8.80 11.14 7.43
C CYS A 125 7.40 11.20 6.83
N PHE A 126 7.01 12.33 6.26
CA PHE A 126 5.66 12.53 5.75
C PHE A 126 5.37 11.71 4.49
N LEU A 127 6.35 11.61 3.57
CA LEU A 127 6.18 10.86 2.33
C LEU A 127 6.16 9.34 2.58
N SER A 128 6.93 8.83 3.54
CA SER A 128 6.85 7.41 3.92
C SER A 128 5.45 7.04 4.44
N GLY A 129 4.87 7.86 5.31
CA GLY A 129 3.49 7.69 5.77
C GLY A 129 2.46 7.80 4.64
N PHE A 130 2.63 8.79 3.77
CA PHE A 130 1.78 9.00 2.59
C PHE A 130 1.80 7.79 1.63
N TYR A 131 2.98 7.25 1.33
CA TYR A 131 3.11 6.06 0.48
C TYR A 131 2.52 4.81 1.12
N ALA A 132 2.66 4.62 2.42
CA ALA A 132 1.98 3.53 3.11
C ALA A 132 0.46 3.63 3.00
N VAL A 133 -0.12 4.82 3.16
CA VAL A 133 -1.57 5.04 2.98
C VAL A 133 -2.01 4.68 1.56
N ILE A 134 -1.25 5.10 0.53
CA ILE A 134 -1.54 4.76 -0.86
C ILE A 134 -1.56 3.24 -1.06
N ILE A 135 -0.50 2.56 -0.60
CA ILE A 135 -0.37 1.12 -0.76
C ILE A 135 -1.51 0.40 -0.02
N GLU A 136 -1.78 0.75 1.23
CA GLU A 136 -2.90 0.21 2.02
C GLU A 136 -4.25 0.36 1.32
N PHE A 137 -4.47 1.50 0.68
CA PHE A 137 -5.71 1.77 -0.04
C PHE A 137 -5.94 0.73 -1.16
N PHE A 138 -4.88 0.33 -1.87
CA PHE A 138 -4.95 -0.72 -2.89
C PHE A 138 -4.96 -2.15 -2.33
N LEU A 139 -4.37 -2.37 -1.14
CA LEU A 139 -4.37 -3.69 -0.50
C LEU A 139 -5.74 -4.06 0.08
N LEU A 140 -6.47 -3.07 0.58
CA LEU A 140 -7.79 -3.27 1.18
C LEU A 140 -8.80 -4.00 0.29
N PRO A 141 -9.07 -3.58 -0.97
CA PRO A 141 -10.02 -4.30 -1.83
C PRO A 141 -9.56 -5.69 -2.23
N LEU A 142 -8.24 -5.93 -2.32
CA LEU A 142 -7.69 -7.26 -2.65
C LEU A 142 -8.11 -8.25 -1.56
N LYS A 143 -7.94 -7.86 -0.30
CA LYS A 143 -8.33 -8.64 0.87
C LYS A 143 -9.85 -8.84 0.92
N LEU A 144 -10.62 -7.76 0.85
CA LEU A 144 -12.09 -7.82 0.92
C LEU A 144 -12.70 -8.67 -0.21
N ASN A 145 -12.10 -8.64 -1.40
CA ASN A 145 -12.56 -9.45 -2.53
C ASN A 145 -12.25 -10.94 -2.32
N ALA A 146 -11.09 -11.28 -1.75
CA ALA A 146 -10.75 -12.65 -1.38
C ALA A 146 -11.63 -13.18 -0.24
N GLU A 147 -11.90 -12.38 0.79
CA GLU A 147 -12.84 -12.72 1.87
C GLU A 147 -14.25 -12.99 1.34
N ARG A 148 -14.76 -12.13 0.45
CA ARG A 148 -16.07 -12.35 -0.19
C ARG A 148 -16.12 -13.63 -0.99
N LYS A 149 -15.09 -13.89 -1.82
CA LYS A 149 -15.04 -15.10 -2.64
C LYS A 149 -14.92 -16.36 -1.78
N MET A 150 -14.18 -16.30 -0.67
CA MET A 150 -14.09 -17.42 0.29
C MET A 150 -15.46 -17.75 0.88
N ASN A 151 -16.21 -16.75 1.32
CA ASN A 151 -17.56 -16.96 1.85
C ASN A 151 -18.50 -17.55 0.80
N GLU A 152 -18.44 -17.07 -0.45
CA GLU A 152 -19.22 -17.65 -1.55
C GLU A 152 -18.91 -19.13 -1.81
N GLU A 153 -17.64 -19.53 -1.72
CA GLU A 153 -17.24 -20.94 -1.87
C GLU A 153 -17.66 -21.80 -0.66
N MET A 154 -17.66 -21.25 0.55
CA MET A 154 -18.15 -21.97 1.75
C MET A 154 -19.64 -22.24 1.65
N ASP A 155 -20.44 -21.24 1.26
CA ASP A 155 -21.89 -21.38 1.11
C ASP A 155 -22.27 -22.45 0.06
N MET A 156 -21.44 -22.66 -0.97
CA MET A 156 -21.66 -23.69 -2.00
C MET A 156 -21.26 -25.11 -1.56
N GLU A 157 -20.37 -25.28 -0.58
CA GLU A 157 -20.05 -26.60 -0.01
C GLU A 157 -21.14 -27.12 0.93
N ASP A 158 -21.97 -26.21 1.48
CA ASP A 158 -23.07 -26.52 2.40
C ASP A 158 -24.40 -26.87 1.69
N GLU A 159 -24.48 -26.72 0.35
CA GLU A 159 -25.63 -27.10 -0.51
C GLU A 159 -25.49 -28.49 -1.16
#